data_AF-A0A7T5BHU5-F1
#
_entry.id   AF-A0A7T5BHU5-F1
#
_cell.length_a   1.000
_cell.length_b   1.000
_cell.length_c   1.000
_cell.angle_alpha   90.00
_cell.angle_beta   90.00
_cell.angle_gamma   90.00
#
_symmetry.space_group_name_H-M   'P 1'
#
loop_
_entity.id
_entity.type
_entity.pdbx_description
1 polymer ?
#
loop_
_entity_poly.entity_id
_entity_poly.type
_entity_poly.pdbx_seq_one_letter_code
_entity_poly.pdbx_strand_id
1 'polypeptide(L)'
;MGISNKVVISVLGVILSAVSLSAFAFTGQNLAGNAKVSIESARTIALKAYPGKITDEELEQEKGGSGLRYSFDIKNGQVTHEVGVDAKTGAVLENSTEGTHPD
;
A
#
# COMPACT_ATOMS: atom_id res chain seq x y z
N MET A 1 -6.69 10.51 29.00
CA MET A 1 -6.83 9.04 28.98
C MET A 1 -7.42 8.68 27.62
N GLY A 2 -6.74 8.09 26.64
CA GLY A 2 -5.36 7.66 26.53
C GLY A 2 -4.86 7.95 25.11
N ILE A 3 -3.56 8.19 25.00
CA ILE A 3 -2.84 8.29 23.74
C ILE A 3 -2.74 6.88 23.13
N SER A 4 -3.37 6.66 21.98
CA SER A 4 -3.15 5.43 21.22
C SER A 4 -1.86 5.58 20.43
N ASN A 5 -0.78 4.99 20.94
CA ASN A 5 0.45 4.76 20.17
C ASN A 5 0.10 3.91 18.96
N LYS A 6 0.01 4.54 17.79
CA LYS A 6 0.07 3.81 16.53
C LYS A 6 1.56 3.59 16.25
N VAL A 7 1.93 2.33 16.14
CA VAL A 7 3.27 1.90 15.75
C VAL A 7 3.39 2.27 14.28
N VAL A 8 3.97 3.43 14.03
CA VAL A 8 4.40 3.89 12.72
C VAL A 8 5.66 3.11 12.41
N ILE A 9 5.53 2.07 11.59
CA ILE A 9 6.68 1.45 10.93
C ILE A 9 6.60 1.93 9.49
N SER A 10 6.93 3.20 9.25
CA SER A 10 7.28 3.63 7.90
C SER A 10 8.62 2.96 7.57
N VAL A 11 8.57 1.88 6.77
CA VAL A 11 9.78 1.22 6.28
C VAL A 11 10.37 2.11 5.20
N LEU A 12 10.99 3.21 5.64
CA LEU A 12 11.89 4.02 4.85
C LEU A 12 13.07 3.14 4.40
N GLY A 13 12.96 2.63 3.17
CA GLY A 13 14.06 2.16 2.35
C GLY A 13 14.63 0.80 2.72
N VAL A 14 14.19 -0.23 2.01
CA VAL A 14 15.01 -1.43 1.79
C VAL A 14 15.51 -1.41 0.35
N ILE A 15 16.68 -0.77 0.16
CA ILE A 15 17.52 -1.05 -1.01
C ILE A 15 18.12 -2.44 -0.77
N LEU A 16 17.57 -3.48 -1.42
CA LEU A 16 18.21 -4.78 -1.46
C LEU A 16 18.48 -5.22 -2.90
N SER A 17 19.66 -4.83 -3.37
CA SER A 17 20.29 -5.40 -4.56
C SER A 17 20.69 -6.86 -4.32
N ALA A 18 19.96 -7.80 -4.94
CA ALA A 18 20.49 -9.05 -5.53
C ALA A 18 19.34 -9.89 -6.14
N VAL A 19 19.49 -10.24 -7.43
CA VAL A 19 18.51 -10.97 -8.24
C VAL A 19 18.25 -12.38 -7.69
N SER A 20 17.00 -12.67 -7.38
CA SER A 20 16.42 -14.02 -7.27
C SER A 20 14.94 -13.86 -7.63
N LEU A 21 14.32 -14.84 -8.30
CA LEU A 21 12.91 -14.81 -8.77
C LEU A 21 11.88 -14.86 -7.61
N SER A 22 12.17 -14.20 -6.51
CA SER A 22 11.40 -14.17 -5.29
C SER A 22 10.23 -13.22 -5.48
N ALA A 23 9.01 -13.72 -5.32
CA ALA A 23 7.82 -12.90 -5.16
C ALA A 23 8.16 -11.69 -4.29
N PHE A 24 7.98 -10.48 -4.82
CA PHE A 24 8.11 -9.25 -4.05
C PHE A 24 7.21 -9.39 -2.83
N ALA A 25 7.82 -9.68 -1.68
CA ALA A 25 7.12 -9.79 -0.43
C ALA A 25 6.83 -8.36 0.02
N PHE A 26 5.60 -7.91 -0.21
CA PHE A 26 5.12 -6.65 0.31
C PHE A 26 4.98 -6.73 1.82
N THR A 27 5.10 -5.59 2.51
CA THR A 27 4.93 -5.52 3.96
C THR A 27 3.54 -6.02 4.34
N GLY A 28 3.45 -6.84 5.39
CA GLY A 28 2.17 -7.37 5.86
C GLY A 28 1.63 -8.58 5.07
N GLN A 29 2.47 -9.30 4.32
CA GLN A 29 2.13 -10.57 3.67
C GLN A 29 1.42 -11.58 4.61
N ASN A 30 1.71 -11.57 5.92
CA ASN A 30 1.01 -12.43 6.89
C ASN A 30 -0.51 -12.13 7.00
N LEU A 31 -0.94 -10.96 6.56
CA LEU A 31 -2.35 -10.56 6.49
C LEU A 31 -3.03 -11.02 5.22
N ALA A 32 -2.29 -11.46 4.20
CA ALA A 32 -2.82 -11.81 2.88
C ALA A 32 -3.90 -12.90 2.92
N GLY A 33 -3.86 -13.81 3.92
CA GLY A 33 -4.92 -14.80 4.13
C GLY A 33 -6.30 -14.21 4.47
N ASN A 34 -6.36 -12.93 4.86
CA ASN A 34 -7.60 -12.21 5.16
C ASN A 34 -8.10 -11.35 3.97
N ALA A 35 -7.29 -11.21 2.93
CA ALA A 35 -7.65 -10.49 1.72
C ALA A 35 -8.52 -11.38 0.80
N LYS A 36 -9.45 -10.76 0.09
CA LYS A 36 -10.23 -11.41 -0.98
C LYS A 36 -9.79 -10.94 -2.37
N VAL A 37 -9.22 -9.74 -2.43
CA VAL A 37 -8.62 -9.17 -3.63
C VAL A 37 -7.15 -9.57 -3.64
N SER A 38 -6.67 -10.13 -4.75
CA SER A 38 -5.23 -10.42 -4.89
C SER A 38 -4.45 -9.12 -5.02
N ILE A 39 -3.18 -9.13 -4.60
CA ILE A 39 -2.32 -7.96 -4.77
C ILE A 39 -2.20 -7.54 -6.24
N GLU A 40 -2.18 -8.49 -7.19
CA GLU A 40 -2.15 -8.19 -8.63
C GLU A 40 -3.39 -7.43 -9.11
N SER A 41 -4.56 -7.80 -8.57
CA SER A 41 -5.82 -7.10 -8.84
C SER A 41 -5.80 -5.70 -8.21
N ALA A 42 -5.30 -5.59 -6.98
CA ALA A 42 -5.16 -4.33 -6.28
C ALA A 42 -4.18 -3.37 -7.00
N ARG A 43 -3.03 -3.85 -7.48
CA ARG A 43 -2.11 -3.08 -8.34
C ARG A 43 -2.80 -2.57 -9.60
N THR A 44 -3.59 -3.42 -10.24
CA THR A 44 -4.34 -3.05 -11.45
C THR A 44 -5.36 -1.95 -11.15
N ILE A 45 -6.06 -2.03 -10.01
CA ILE A 45 -7.00 -1.01 -9.55
C ILE A 45 -6.26 0.30 -9.25
N ALA A 46 -5.15 0.21 -8.52
CA ALA A 46 -4.37 1.38 -8.13
C ALA A 46 -3.77 2.12 -9.33
N LEU A 47 -3.19 1.40 -10.30
CA LEU A 47 -2.67 1.97 -11.55
C LEU A 47 -3.76 2.54 -12.47
N LYS A 48 -5.01 2.08 -12.34
CA LYS A 48 -6.15 2.71 -13.01
C LYS A 48 -6.57 4.00 -12.32
N ALA A 49 -6.49 4.06 -11.00
CA ALA A 49 -6.81 5.25 -10.22
C ALA A 49 -5.75 6.35 -10.40
N TYR A 50 -4.47 5.98 -10.45
CA TYR A 50 -3.37 6.89 -10.78
C TYR A 50 -2.33 6.18 -11.65
N PRO A 51 -2.22 6.53 -12.94
CA PRO A 51 -1.21 5.96 -13.82
C PRO A 51 0.21 6.40 -13.43
N GLY A 52 1.12 5.43 -13.31
CA GLY A 52 2.52 5.70 -12.97
C GLY A 52 3.29 4.41 -12.74
N LYS A 53 4.38 4.51 -11.96
CA LYS A 53 5.18 3.38 -11.51
C LYS A 53 4.96 3.17 -10.02
N ILE A 54 4.49 1.99 -9.62
CA ILE A 54 4.46 1.59 -8.20
C ILE A 54 5.91 1.54 -7.70
N THR A 55 6.18 2.30 -6.64
CA THR A 55 7.49 2.40 -5.96
C THR A 55 7.48 1.76 -4.59
N ASP A 56 6.31 1.66 -3.95
CA ASP A 56 6.13 0.90 -2.72
C ASP A 56 4.75 0.24 -2.68
N GLU A 57 4.64 -0.85 -1.91
CA GLU A 57 3.39 -1.56 -1.71
C GLU A 57 3.33 -2.28 -0.36
N GLU A 58 2.21 -2.10 0.34
CA GLU A 58 1.98 -2.66 1.66
C GLU A 58 0.56 -3.23 1.78
N LEU A 59 0.36 -4.15 2.72
CA LEU A 59 -0.94 -4.63 3.17
C LEU A 59 -1.04 -4.44 4.68
N GLU A 60 -2.04 -3.69 5.12
CA GLU A 60 -2.14 -3.26 6.50
C GLU A 60 -3.59 -3.24 7.02
N GLN A 61 -3.71 -3.24 8.35
CA GLN A 61 -4.99 -3.02 9.02
C GLN A 61 -5.12 -1.54 9.36
N GLU A 62 -5.88 -0.84 8.54
CA GLU A 62 -6.15 0.58 8.72
C GLU A 62 -7.65 0.86 8.90
N LYS A 63 -8.02 2.04 9.38
CA LYS A 63 -9.44 2.41 9.48
C LYS A 63 -9.95 2.80 8.10
N GLY A 64 -11.15 2.33 7.75
CA GLY A 64 -11.76 2.59 6.44
C GLY A 64 -12.07 1.28 5.72
N GLY A 65 -13.07 1.32 4.83
CA GLY A 65 -13.56 0.14 4.13
C GLY A 65 -13.81 -1.05 5.08
N SER A 66 -13.18 -2.17 4.78
CA SER A 66 -13.27 -3.44 5.49
C SER A 66 -12.22 -3.64 6.60
N GLY A 67 -11.42 -2.59 6.87
CA GLY A 67 -10.34 -2.62 7.86
C GLY A 67 -9.07 -3.32 7.39
N LEU A 68 -8.95 -3.62 6.10
CA LEU A 68 -7.76 -4.23 5.49
C LEU A 68 -7.50 -3.53 4.15
N ARG A 69 -6.33 -2.90 3.99
CA ARG A 69 -6.00 -2.00 2.89
C ARG A 69 -4.67 -2.40 2.27
N TYR A 70 -4.64 -2.47 0.94
CA TYR A 70 -3.40 -2.35 0.19
C TYR A 70 -3.08 -0.87 0.03
N SER A 71 -1.85 -0.45 0.34
CA SER A 71 -1.36 0.88 0.01
C SER A 71 -0.31 0.79 -1.09
N PHE A 72 -0.34 1.74 -2.03
CA PHE A 72 0.58 1.81 -3.15
C PHE A 72 1.08 3.23 -3.33
N ASP A 73 2.40 3.42 -3.22
CA ASP A 73 3.03 4.65 -3.68
C ASP A 73 3.26 4.56 -5.18
N ILE A 74 2.64 5.47 -5.92
CA ILE A 74 2.70 5.49 -7.38
C ILE A 74 3.33 6.80 -7.84
N LYS A 75 4.49 6.68 -8.47
CA LYS A 75 5.24 7.82 -9.01
C LYS A 75 4.86 8.11 -10.46
N ASN A 76 4.54 9.37 -10.75
CA ASN A 76 4.38 9.91 -12.10
C ASN A 76 5.17 11.23 -12.22
N GLY A 77 6.31 11.18 -12.90
CA GLY A 77 7.25 12.30 -12.98
C GLY A 77 7.83 12.65 -11.61
N GLN A 78 7.58 13.88 -11.14
CA GLN A 78 8.03 14.38 -9.84
C GLN A 78 6.99 14.24 -8.73
N VAL A 79 5.79 13.76 -9.05
CA VAL A 79 4.68 13.62 -8.10
C VAL A 79 4.50 12.14 -7.76
N THR A 80 4.47 11.82 -6.48
CA THR A 80 4.00 10.52 -5.99
C THR A 80 2.60 10.68 -5.45
N HIS A 81 1.74 9.71 -5.72
CA HIS A 81 0.45 9.57 -5.04
C HIS A 81 0.46 8.30 -4.19
N GLU A 82 -0.11 8.38 -3.00
CA GLU A 82 -0.54 7.19 -2.27
C GLU A 82 -1.93 6.79 -2.78
N VAL A 83 -2.09 5.52 -3.14
CA VAL A 83 -3.36 4.94 -3.56
C VAL A 83 -3.72 3.74 -2.68
N GLY A 84 -4.73 3.93 -1.84
CA GLY A 84 -5.29 2.89 -0.99
C GLY A 84 -6.38 2.07 -1.68
N VAL A 85 -6.30 0.75 -1.64
CA VAL A 85 -7.31 -0.18 -2.17
C VAL A 85 -7.77 -1.13 -1.08
N ASP A 86 -9.07 -1.22 -0.85
CA ASP A 86 -9.64 -2.17 0.10
C ASP A 86 -9.36 -3.63 -0.33
N ALA A 87 -8.69 -4.38 0.53
CA ALA A 87 -8.20 -5.72 0.22
C ALA A 87 -9.31 -6.80 0.18
N LYS A 88 -10.56 -6.48 0.56
CA LYS A 88 -11.68 -7.42 0.52
C LYS A 88 -12.72 -7.09 -0.56
N THR A 89 -12.79 -5.84 -0.99
CA THR A 89 -13.83 -5.34 -1.90
C THR A 89 -13.26 -4.73 -3.18
N GLY A 90 -12.00 -4.29 -3.17
CA GLY A 90 -11.35 -3.63 -4.31
C GLY A 90 -11.73 -2.17 -4.48
N ALA A 91 -12.44 -1.59 -3.51
CA ALA A 91 -12.78 -0.17 -3.52
C ALA A 91 -11.51 0.69 -3.34
N VAL A 92 -11.39 1.76 -4.12
CA VAL A 92 -10.35 2.77 -3.90
C VAL A 92 -10.74 3.58 -2.66
N LEU A 93 -9.90 3.55 -1.64
CA LEU A 93 -10.08 4.24 -0.36
C LEU A 93 -9.32 5.56 -0.32
N GLU A 94 -8.21 5.66 -1.07
CA GLU A 94 -7.37 6.85 -1.14
C GLU A 94 -6.75 7.01 -2.53
N ASN A 95 -6.54 8.27 -2.93
CA ASN A 95 -5.75 8.68 -4.07
C ASN A 95 -5.35 10.14 -3.84
N SER A 96 -4.22 10.37 -3.19
CA SER A 96 -3.77 11.69 -2.75
C SER A 96 -2.28 11.85 -3.03
N THR A 97 -1.79 13.08 -3.20
CA THR A 97 -0.34 13.32 -3.32
C THR A 97 0.35 12.93 -2.03
N GLU A 98 1.46 12.20 -2.13
CA GLU A 98 2.32 11.81 -1.00
C GLU A 98 2.80 13.08 -0.24
N GLY A 99 2.32 13.29 1.01
CA GLY A 99 2.60 14.43 1.92
C GLY A 99 1.38 15.36 2.19
N THR A 100 0.89 15.62 3.41
CA THR A 100 1.50 16.14 4.66
C THR A 100 1.04 15.35 5.91
N HIS A 101 0.86 14.04 5.77
CA HIS A 101 0.95 13.13 6.90
C HIS A 101 2.16 12.24 6.60
N PRO A 102 3.39 12.65 6.97
CA PRO A 102 4.40 11.63 7.18
C PRO A 102 3.82 10.69 8.23
N ASP A 103 3.75 9.41 7.92
CA ASP A 103 3.49 8.38 8.92
C ASP A 103 4.41 8.59 10.13
#